data_AF-A0A496XEA2-F1
#
_entry.id   AF-A0A496XEA2-F1
#
_cell.length_a   1.000
_cell.length_b   1.000
_cell.length_c   1.000
_cell.angle_alpha   90.00
_cell.angle_beta   90.00
_cell.angle_gamma   90.00
#
_symmetry.space_group_name_H-M   'P 1'
#
loop_
_entity.id
_entity.type
_entity.pdbx_description
1 polymer ?
#
loop_
_entity_poly.entity_id
_entity_poly.type
_entity_poly.pdbx_seq_one_letter_code
_entity_poly.pdbx_strand_id
1 'polypeptide(L)'
;MTTLYKGEIAPSDFKLWDGATGTYDRNTDTGGSETLNRMAWAGVDVLELFGNKTNRNLAAISAALTRIGSSNKVPIWLSPGTWTIDDDLTIPANVSLCLPPGALLTVSSAKTLTVNGSIATGWYQVFSGDGSIVFGDGSIPCIFPEWWG
;
A
#
# COMPACT_ATOMS: atom_id res chain seq x y z
N MET A 1 -11.61 -25.44 12.42
CA MET A 1 -12.16 -25.72 11.07
C MET A 1 -11.63 -24.60 10.19
N THR A 2 -10.49 -24.84 9.54
CA THR A 2 -9.73 -23.83 8.80
C THR A 2 -10.29 -23.79 7.39
N THR A 3 -10.89 -22.68 7.00
CA THR A 3 -11.47 -22.51 5.65
C THR A 3 -10.35 -22.62 4.62
N LEU A 4 -10.37 -23.69 3.83
CA LEU A 4 -9.52 -23.88 2.66
C LEU A 4 -10.15 -23.11 1.50
N TYR A 5 -9.52 -22.02 1.05
CA TYR A 5 -9.94 -21.31 -0.18
C TYR A 5 -9.43 -22.09 -1.40
N LYS A 6 -10.14 -23.16 -1.74
CA LYS A 6 -9.85 -24.00 -2.90
C LYS A 6 -10.17 -23.22 -4.18
N GLY A 7 -9.14 -22.74 -4.89
CA GLY A 7 -9.29 -22.09 -6.20
C GLY A 7 -8.47 -20.81 -6.41
N GLU A 8 -7.78 -20.30 -5.40
CA GLU A 8 -7.01 -19.06 -5.52
C GLU A 8 -5.55 -19.33 -5.88
N ILE A 9 -5.25 -19.73 -7.12
CA ILE A 9 -3.89 -19.66 -7.66
C ILE A 9 -3.76 -18.34 -8.45
N ALA A 10 -2.69 -17.58 -8.23
CA ALA A 10 -2.39 -16.28 -8.85
C ALA A 10 -2.97 -15.06 -8.07
N PRO A 11 -3.59 -13.97 -8.59
CA PRO A 11 -3.64 -12.64 -7.94
C PRO A 11 -3.97 -12.56 -6.44
N SER A 12 -4.76 -13.49 -5.90
CA SER A 12 -5.06 -13.59 -4.47
C SER A 12 -3.84 -13.92 -3.59
N ASP A 13 -2.81 -14.57 -4.15
CA ASP A 13 -1.55 -14.86 -3.45
C ASP A 13 -0.67 -13.58 -3.29
N PHE A 14 -0.90 -12.52 -4.09
CA PHE A 14 -0.23 -11.22 -3.87
C PHE A 14 -0.57 -10.61 -2.50
N LYS A 15 -1.70 -11.03 -1.94
CA LYS A 15 -2.22 -10.62 -0.63
C LYS A 15 -1.50 -11.28 0.54
N LEU A 16 -0.54 -12.16 0.27
CA LEU A 16 0.15 -12.96 1.29
C LEU A 16 1.54 -12.40 1.63
N TRP A 17 2.07 -11.45 0.84
CA TRP A 17 3.42 -10.93 1.01
C TRP A 17 3.46 -9.56 1.70
N ASP A 18 4.12 -9.50 2.85
CA ASP A 18 4.05 -8.38 3.80
C ASP A 18 5.13 -7.30 3.65
N GLY A 19 5.99 -7.42 2.64
CA GLY A 19 7.05 -6.44 2.40
C GLY A 19 8.34 -6.66 3.20
N ALA A 20 8.41 -7.66 4.08
CA ALA A 20 9.53 -7.85 5.00
C ALA A 20 10.47 -8.99 4.60
N THR A 21 9.94 -10.14 4.21
CA THR A 21 10.71 -11.37 3.97
C THR A 21 10.83 -11.71 2.49
N GLY A 22 11.80 -12.55 2.10
CA GLY A 22 11.91 -13.05 0.71
C GLY A 22 10.86 -14.10 0.34
N THR A 23 10.01 -14.48 1.31
CA THR A 23 9.08 -15.60 1.26
C THR A 23 7.73 -15.22 1.88
N TYR A 24 6.69 -16.01 1.60
CA TYR A 24 5.37 -15.94 2.24
C TYR A 24 4.82 -17.35 2.49
N ASP A 25 3.88 -17.47 3.42
CA ASP A 25 3.28 -18.74 3.81
C ASP A 25 1.90 -18.94 3.15
N ARG A 26 1.66 -20.13 2.59
CA ARG A 26 0.39 -20.49 1.93
C ARG A 26 -0.20 -21.76 2.52
N ASN A 27 -1.47 -21.70 2.91
CA ASN A 27 -2.19 -22.88 3.40
C ASN A 27 -2.35 -23.93 2.27
N THR A 28 -2.15 -25.20 2.59
CA THR A 28 -2.31 -26.33 1.67
C THR A 28 -3.63 -27.05 1.89
N ASP A 29 -4.11 -27.71 0.84
CA ASP A 29 -5.35 -28.52 0.84
C ASP A 29 -5.31 -29.71 1.83
N THR A 30 -4.14 -30.03 2.40
CA THR A 30 -3.97 -31.07 3.43
C THR A 30 -3.96 -30.51 4.87
N GLY A 31 -4.19 -29.21 5.04
CA GLY A 31 -4.30 -28.56 6.36
C GLY A 31 -2.98 -28.10 6.99
N GLY A 32 -1.93 -27.94 6.18
CA GLY A 32 -0.64 -27.33 6.59
C GLY A 32 -0.41 -25.97 5.94
N SER A 33 0.77 -25.37 6.15
CA SER A 33 1.23 -24.17 5.43
C SER A 33 2.59 -24.43 4.81
N GLU A 34 2.80 -23.97 3.58
CA GLU A 34 4.06 -24.08 2.84
C GLU A 34 4.66 -22.69 2.66
N THR A 35 5.95 -22.56 2.95
CA THR A 35 6.70 -21.32 2.72
C THR A 35 7.18 -21.28 1.27
N LEU A 36 6.69 -20.30 0.52
CA LEU A 36 7.01 -20.10 -0.90
C LEU A 36 7.89 -18.86 -1.08
N ASN A 37 8.71 -18.87 -2.13
CA ASN A 37 9.43 -17.66 -2.56
C ASN A 37 8.42 -16.58 -2.98
N ARG A 38 8.79 -15.31 -2.75
CA ARG A 38 7.96 -14.17 -3.17
C ARG A 38 7.60 -14.23 -4.66
N MET A 39 6.40 -13.74 -4.98
CA MET A 39 5.90 -13.67 -6.35
C MET A 39 6.67 -12.63 -7.18
N ALA A 40 6.56 -12.68 -8.51
CA ALA A 40 7.30 -11.79 -9.41
C ALA A 40 6.95 -10.29 -9.22
N TRP A 41 5.75 -9.97 -8.74
CA TRP A 41 5.43 -8.63 -8.25
C TRP A 41 5.74 -8.56 -6.75
N ALA A 42 6.60 -7.61 -6.37
CA ALA A 42 7.09 -7.43 -5.01
C ALA A 42 6.40 -6.25 -4.31
N GLY A 43 5.09 -6.06 -4.52
CA GLY A 43 4.29 -5.01 -3.89
C GLY A 43 3.43 -5.53 -2.74
N VAL A 44 3.15 -4.65 -1.77
CA VAL A 44 2.30 -4.94 -0.60
C VAL A 44 0.92 -4.36 -0.84
N ASP A 45 -0.12 -5.19 -0.92
CA ASP A 45 -1.52 -4.71 -0.89
C ASP A 45 -1.93 -4.36 0.54
N VAL A 46 -1.98 -3.07 0.83
CA VAL A 46 -2.22 -2.57 2.19
C VAL A 46 -3.61 -2.96 2.69
N LEU A 47 -4.62 -2.96 1.82
CA LEU A 47 -6.01 -3.23 2.22
C LEU A 47 -6.16 -4.68 2.67
N GLU A 48 -5.56 -5.59 1.91
CA GLU A 48 -5.70 -7.02 2.14
C GLU A 48 -4.89 -7.49 3.35
N LEU A 49 -3.69 -6.94 3.55
CA LEU A 49 -2.77 -7.37 4.61
C LEU A 49 -2.95 -6.62 5.93
N PHE A 50 -3.18 -5.31 5.87
CA PHE A 50 -3.20 -4.45 7.06
C PHE A 50 -4.58 -3.79 7.28
N GLY A 51 -5.41 -3.75 6.25
CA GLY A 51 -6.74 -3.17 6.28
C GLY A 51 -7.88 -4.15 6.57
N ASN A 52 -7.61 -5.43 6.87
CA ASN A 52 -8.67 -6.45 7.03
C ASN A 52 -9.69 -6.45 5.86
N LYS A 53 -9.21 -6.18 4.64
CA LYS A 53 -10.00 -6.13 3.39
C LYS A 53 -11.06 -5.04 3.32
N THR A 54 -11.16 -4.18 4.33
CA THR A 54 -12.28 -3.23 4.50
C THR A 54 -11.81 -1.85 4.95
N ASN A 55 -10.86 -1.81 5.89
CA ASN A 55 -10.33 -0.58 6.47
C ASN A 55 -9.31 0.08 5.54
N ARG A 56 -9.66 1.27 5.07
CA ARG A 56 -8.79 2.15 4.27
C ARG A 56 -8.44 3.38 5.09
N ASN A 57 -7.60 3.20 6.11
CA ASN A 57 -7.26 4.25 7.07
C ASN A 57 -5.75 4.36 7.27
N LEU A 58 -5.34 5.44 7.93
CA LEU A 58 -3.95 5.71 8.30
C LEU A 58 -3.32 4.53 9.05
N ALA A 59 -4.05 3.91 9.98
CA ALA A 59 -3.53 2.80 10.78
C ALA A 59 -3.05 1.60 9.91
N ALA A 60 -3.79 1.25 8.85
CA ALA A 60 -3.39 0.19 7.93
C ALA A 60 -2.10 0.56 7.17
N ILE A 61 -1.99 1.81 6.71
CA ILE A 61 -0.80 2.29 6.01
C ILE A 61 0.42 2.32 6.96
N SER A 62 0.25 2.85 8.17
CA SER A 62 1.32 2.89 9.18
C SER A 62 1.79 1.50 9.60
N ALA A 63 0.87 0.52 9.69
CA ALA A 63 1.23 -0.87 9.96
C ALA A 63 2.07 -1.46 8.81
N ALA A 64 1.70 -1.19 7.55
CA ALA A 64 2.48 -1.61 6.39
C ALA A 64 3.89 -1.00 6.38
N LEU A 65 4.00 0.31 6.64
CA LEU A 65 5.30 1.00 6.70
C LEU A 65 6.18 0.45 7.82
N THR A 66 5.59 0.20 9.00
CA THR A 66 6.29 -0.40 10.14
C THR A 66 6.80 -1.80 9.79
N ARG A 67 6.00 -2.58 9.07
CA ARG A 67 6.40 -3.94 8.66
C ARG A 67 7.51 -3.95 7.62
N ILE A 68 7.45 -3.07 6.63
CA ILE A 68 8.48 -2.93 5.59
C ILE A 68 9.82 -2.47 6.22
N GLY A 69 9.76 -1.55 7.18
CA GLY A 69 10.93 -0.95 7.81
C GLY A 69 11.72 -0.03 6.85
N SER A 70 12.99 0.23 7.17
CA SER A 70 13.82 1.20 6.46
C SER A 70 14.76 0.60 5.41
N SER A 71 15.04 -0.71 5.47
CA SER A 71 16.03 -1.36 4.61
C SER A 71 15.44 -1.88 3.29
N ASN A 72 14.17 -2.27 3.31
CA ASN A 72 13.53 -2.89 2.16
C ASN A 72 13.00 -1.83 1.19
N LYS A 73 13.28 -2.00 -0.10
CA LYS A 73 12.72 -1.16 -1.17
C LYS A 73 11.47 -1.82 -1.72
N VAL A 74 10.31 -1.29 -1.37
CA VAL A 74 9.02 -1.99 -1.58
C VAL A 74 7.94 -1.02 -2.08
N PRO A 75 7.25 -1.33 -3.20
CA PRO A 75 6.03 -0.63 -3.54
C PRO A 75 4.88 -1.02 -2.62
N ILE A 76 4.14 -0.04 -2.11
CA ILE A 76 2.84 -0.26 -1.46
C ILE A 76 1.73 0.04 -2.45
N TRP A 77 0.73 -0.84 -2.48
CA TRP A 77 -0.45 -0.71 -3.32
C TRP A 77 -1.66 -0.34 -2.47
N LEU A 78 -2.28 0.78 -2.82
CA LEU A 78 -3.54 1.20 -2.22
C LEU A 78 -4.69 0.83 -3.15
N SER A 79 -5.41 -0.23 -2.81
CA SER A 79 -6.57 -0.68 -3.59
C SER A 79 -7.63 0.44 -3.74
N PRO A 80 -8.36 0.49 -4.88
CA PRO A 80 -9.34 1.55 -5.14
C PRO A 80 -10.33 1.79 -4.00
N GLY A 81 -10.72 3.05 -3.83
CA GLY A 81 -11.54 3.56 -2.73
C GLY A 81 -10.85 4.69 -1.97
N THR A 82 -11.57 5.27 -1.01
CA THR A 82 -11.10 6.39 -0.20
C THR A 82 -10.24 5.89 0.97
N TRP A 83 -9.03 6.42 1.08
CA TRP A 83 -8.08 6.20 2.16
C TRP A 83 -7.97 7.45 3.02
N THR A 84 -8.39 7.35 4.28
CA THR A 84 -8.41 8.48 5.20
C THR A 84 -7.09 8.63 5.94
N ILE A 85 -6.48 9.81 5.83
CA ILE A 85 -5.28 10.23 6.56
C ILE A 85 -5.73 11.29 7.58
N ASP A 86 -5.91 10.87 8.83
CA ASP A 86 -6.42 11.68 9.95
C ASP A 86 -5.33 12.16 10.91
N ASP A 87 -4.06 11.82 10.63
CA ASP A 87 -2.88 12.34 11.30
C ASP A 87 -1.71 12.53 10.31
N ASP A 88 -0.63 13.17 10.76
CA ASP A 88 0.56 13.36 9.93
C ASP A 88 1.17 12.00 9.54
N LEU A 89 1.45 11.82 8.26
CA LEU A 89 1.97 10.58 7.71
C LEU A 89 3.16 10.86 6.80
N THR A 90 4.24 10.10 6.99
CA THR A 90 5.42 10.17 6.12
C THR A 90 5.60 8.85 5.38
N ILE A 91 5.55 8.90 4.05
CA ILE A 91 5.98 7.81 3.18
C ILE A 91 7.50 7.94 2.97
N PRO A 92 8.31 6.97 3.46
CA PRO A 92 9.76 7.08 3.41
C PRO A 92 10.31 6.83 2.01
N ALA A 93 11.56 7.26 1.75
CA ALA A 93 12.18 7.20 0.43
C ALA A 93 12.38 5.78 -0.13
N ASN A 94 12.38 4.75 0.72
CA ASN A 94 12.46 3.35 0.32
C ASN A 94 11.12 2.76 -0.13
N VAL A 95 10.00 3.49 0.01
CA VAL A 95 8.66 3.01 -0.33
C VAL A 95 8.13 3.74 -1.56
N SER A 96 7.68 2.99 -2.56
CA SER A 96 6.99 3.54 -3.73
C SER A 96 5.47 3.47 -3.51
N LEU A 97 4.79 4.61 -3.58
CA LEU A 97 3.34 4.67 -3.42
C LEU A 97 2.62 4.41 -4.76
N CYS A 98 1.95 3.27 -4.89
CA CYS A 98 1.20 2.89 -6.08
C CYS A 98 -0.29 3.20 -5.88
N LEU A 99 -0.82 4.12 -6.69
CA LEU A 99 -2.20 4.59 -6.63
C LEU A 99 -2.89 4.26 -7.98
N PRO A 100 -3.66 3.16 -8.07
CA PRO A 100 -4.44 2.85 -9.25
C PRO A 100 -5.61 3.83 -9.44
N PRO A 101 -6.26 3.84 -10.63
CA PRO A 101 -7.46 4.62 -10.86
C PRO A 101 -8.53 4.32 -9.81
N GLY A 102 -9.08 5.37 -9.19
CA GLY A 102 -10.11 5.27 -8.14
C GLY A 102 -9.57 5.09 -6.72
N ALA A 103 -8.25 4.98 -6.52
CA ALA A 103 -7.65 5.15 -5.19
C ALA A 103 -7.56 6.65 -4.87
N LEU A 104 -8.20 7.07 -3.77
CA LEU A 104 -8.24 8.47 -3.36
C LEU A 104 -7.72 8.61 -1.93
N LEU A 105 -6.63 9.33 -1.76
CA LEU A 105 -6.10 9.72 -0.45
C LEU A 105 -6.76 11.02 0.00
N THR A 106 -7.49 10.96 1.11
CA THR A 106 -8.12 12.14 1.71
C THR A 106 -7.36 12.53 2.96
N VAL A 107 -6.69 13.68 2.91
CA VAL A 107 -5.91 14.23 4.02
C VAL A 107 -6.77 15.20 4.82
N SER A 108 -6.92 14.94 6.12
CA SER A 108 -7.74 15.76 7.01
C SER A 108 -7.13 17.15 7.20
N SER A 109 -7.98 18.12 7.53
CA SER A 109 -7.55 19.50 7.79
C SER A 109 -6.44 19.57 8.84
N ALA A 110 -5.47 20.46 8.61
CA ALA A 110 -4.27 20.65 9.44
C ALA A 110 -3.35 19.43 9.56
N LYS A 111 -3.53 18.38 8.73
CA LYS A 111 -2.62 17.24 8.62
C LYS A 111 -1.78 17.29 7.36
N THR A 112 -0.61 16.67 7.42
CA THR A 112 0.35 16.65 6.33
C THR A 112 0.69 15.22 5.92
N LEU A 113 0.51 14.92 4.63
CA LEU A 113 1.09 13.74 3.99
C LEU A 113 2.41 14.12 3.34
N THR A 114 3.52 13.64 3.90
CA THR A 114 4.87 13.83 3.35
C THR A 114 5.27 12.61 2.53
N VAL A 115 5.61 12.81 1.25
CA VAL A 115 6.00 11.73 0.33
C VAL A 115 7.45 11.91 -0.08
N ASN A 116 8.34 11.16 0.58
CA ASN A 116 9.78 11.14 0.28
C ASN A 116 10.16 10.05 -0.74
N GLY A 117 9.27 9.07 -0.97
CA GLY A 117 9.43 8.04 -2.00
C GLY A 117 8.78 8.41 -3.32
N SER A 118 8.90 7.52 -4.31
CA SER A 118 8.29 7.73 -5.63
C SER A 118 6.79 7.48 -5.61
N ILE A 119 6.04 8.16 -6.47
CA ILE A 119 4.63 7.84 -6.75
C ILE A 119 4.49 7.17 -8.11
N ALA A 120 3.74 6.07 -8.16
CA ALA A 120 3.30 5.42 -9.38
C ALA A 120 1.78 5.59 -9.53
N THR A 121 1.38 6.56 -10.34
CA THR A 121 -0.01 6.89 -10.66
C THR A 121 -0.13 7.44 -12.10
N GLY A 122 -1.34 7.53 -12.62
CA GLY A 122 -1.64 8.15 -13.93
C GLY A 122 -2.14 9.59 -13.83
N TRP A 123 -2.79 10.06 -14.91
CA TRP A 123 -3.40 11.40 -15.00
C TRP A 123 -4.85 11.38 -14.53
N TYR A 124 -5.04 11.19 -13.23
CA TYR A 124 -6.34 11.21 -12.57
C TYR A 124 -6.18 11.63 -11.12
N GLN A 125 -7.29 12.08 -10.52
CA GLN A 125 -7.32 12.51 -9.13
C GLN A 125 -6.96 11.36 -8.19
N VAL A 126 -5.99 11.62 -7.31
CA VAL A 126 -5.56 10.69 -6.25
C VAL A 126 -5.45 11.35 -4.89
N PHE A 127 -5.50 12.69 -4.82
CA PHE A 127 -5.50 13.46 -3.58
C PHE A 127 -6.79 14.26 -3.43
N SER A 128 -7.23 14.40 -2.18
CA SER A 128 -8.39 15.19 -1.77
C SER A 128 -8.27 15.60 -0.30
N GLY A 129 -9.21 16.42 0.17
CA GLY A 129 -9.26 16.89 1.55
C GLY A 129 -8.56 18.24 1.75
N ASP A 130 -8.68 18.77 2.96
CA ASP A 130 -8.22 20.11 3.33
C ASP A 130 -6.79 20.11 3.92
N GLY A 131 -6.17 18.93 4.00
CA GLY A 131 -4.80 18.78 4.45
C GLY A 131 -3.76 19.17 3.40
N SER A 132 -2.49 19.12 3.79
CA SER A 132 -1.35 19.43 2.92
C SER A 132 -0.69 18.15 2.40
N ILE A 133 -0.25 18.18 1.15
CA ILE A 133 0.58 17.14 0.54
C ILE A 133 1.94 17.77 0.25
N VAL A 134 3.00 17.20 0.82
CA VAL A 134 4.37 17.68 0.69
C VAL A 134 5.21 16.60 0.03
N PHE A 135 5.95 16.96 -1.01
CA PHE A 135 6.89 16.06 -1.68
C PHE A 135 8.32 16.38 -1.23
N GLY A 136 9.06 15.35 -0.82
CA GLY A 136 10.47 15.49 -0.49
C GLY A 136 11.30 15.82 -1.74
N ASP A 137 12.45 16.46 -1.54
CA ASP A 137 13.34 16.82 -2.65
C ASP A 137 13.78 15.58 -3.44
N GLY A 138 13.53 15.61 -4.75
CA GLY A 138 13.88 14.51 -5.65
C GLY A 138 13.00 13.25 -5.50
N SER A 139 11.91 13.30 -4.74
CA SER A 139 11.01 12.14 -4.57
C SER A 139 10.23 11.81 -5.85
N ILE A 140 9.86 12.84 -6.62
CA ILE A 140 9.16 12.72 -7.91
C ILE A 140 9.73 13.70 -8.94
N PRO A 141 9.78 13.32 -10.23
CA PRO A 141 10.35 14.16 -11.29
C PRO A 141 9.44 15.34 -11.68
N CYS A 142 8.13 15.19 -11.47
CA CYS A 142 7.12 16.22 -11.77
C CYS A 142 5.85 16.02 -10.93
N ILE A 143 5.09 17.09 -10.76
CA ILE A 143 3.81 17.14 -10.07
C ILE A 143 2.74 17.51 -11.10
N PHE A 144 1.63 16.77 -11.12
CA PHE A 144 0.54 16.96 -12.07
C PHE A 144 -0.69 17.55 -11.37
N PRO A 145 -1.25 18.69 -11.83
CA PRO A 145 -2.48 19.25 -11.27
C PRO A 145 -3.66 18.26 -11.25
N GLU A 146 -3.71 17.35 -12.23
CA GLU A 146 -4.73 16.31 -12.36
C GLU A 146 -4.82 15.40 -11.12
N TRP A 147 -3.78 15.32 -10.30
CA TRP A 147 -3.81 14.55 -9.06
C TRP A 147 -4.75 15.14 -8.00
N TRP A 148 -5.13 16.42 -8.12
CA TRP A 148 -6.06 17.09 -7.21
C TRP A 148 -7.49 17.21 -7.74
N GLY A 149 -7.74 16.87 -9.01
CA GLY A 149 -9.07 16.92 -9.65
C GLY A 149 -9.32 18.19 -10.44
#